data_AF-V9LHR9-F1
#
_entry.id   AF-V9LHR9-F1
#
_cell.length_a   1.000
_cell.length_b   1.000
_cell.length_c   1.000
_cell.angle_alpha   90.00
_cell.angle_beta   90.00
_cell.angle_gamma   90.00
#
_symmetry.space_group_name_H-M   'P 1'
#
loop_
_entity.id
_entity.type
_entity.pdbx_description
1 polymer ?
#
loop_
_entity_poly.entity_id
_entity_poly.type
_entity_poly.pdbx_seq_one_letter_code
_entity_poly.pdbx_strand_id
1 'polypeptide(L)'
;QRRRNQDRPSVSQRFCDAGWRFTFYTLAFFAGLAVLFDKPWFWDQQECWEGYPQQVLLPSQYWYYMIELGFYWSLLFRISIDVKRKDFKEQVVHHIATIFLMSFSYCANYIRVGTLVLLVHDASDYIMEVAKMFNYAGWRRVCDWLFVIFALVFLISRLFIFPNVVLYTTWCRSMQRFQPF
;
A
#
# COMPACT_ATOMS: atom_id res chain seq x y z
N GLN A 1 -35.66 6.51 -11.64
CA GLN A 1 -34.81 5.30 -11.75
C GLN A 1 -33.93 5.25 -13.02
N ARG A 2 -34.28 5.90 -14.14
CA ARG A 2 -33.51 5.84 -15.41
C ARG A 2 -32.18 6.61 -15.42
N ARG A 3 -32.06 7.76 -14.73
CA ARG A 3 -30.79 8.54 -14.66
C ARG A 3 -29.66 7.81 -13.92
N ARG A 4 -29.99 6.99 -12.92
CA ARG A 4 -29.03 6.27 -12.07
C ARG A 4 -28.25 5.15 -12.79
N ASN A 5 -28.69 4.76 -14.00
CA ASN A 5 -27.98 3.79 -14.85
C ASN A 5 -27.08 4.46 -15.90
N GLN A 6 -27.25 5.76 -16.19
CA GLN A 6 -26.36 6.50 -17.10
C GLN A 6 -25.04 6.90 -16.43
N ASP A 7 -25.03 7.05 -15.10
CA ASP A 7 -23.81 7.35 -14.32
C ASP A 7 -22.95 6.10 -14.03
N ARG A 8 -23.29 4.93 -14.60
CA ARG A 8 -22.46 3.73 -14.42
C ARG A 8 -21.31 3.75 -15.43
N PRO A 9 -20.05 3.75 -14.98
CA PRO A 9 -18.91 3.78 -15.88
C PRO A 9 -18.93 2.55 -16.80
N SER A 10 -18.61 2.77 -18.08
CA SER A 10 -18.53 1.70 -19.07
C SER A 10 -17.46 0.66 -18.68
N VAL A 11 -17.54 -0.54 -19.26
CA VAL A 11 -16.51 -1.57 -19.04
C VAL A 11 -15.13 -1.07 -19.48
N SER A 12 -15.06 -0.29 -20.57
CA SER A 12 -13.82 0.33 -21.04
C SER A 12 -13.25 1.37 -20.07
N GLN A 13 -14.11 2.21 -19.46
CA GLN A 13 -13.68 3.16 -18.43
C GLN A 13 -13.13 2.43 -17.20
N ARG A 14 -13.81 1.39 -16.73
CA ARG A 14 -13.33 0.56 -15.61
C ARG A 14 -12.02 -0.16 -15.92
N PHE A 15 -11.84 -0.61 -17.15
CA PHE A 15 -10.59 -1.21 -17.61
C PHE A 15 -9.45 -0.19 -17.63
N CYS A 16 -9.69 1.01 -18.15
CA CYS A 16 -8.72 2.10 -18.13
C CYS A 16 -8.35 2.50 -16.70
N ASP A 17 -9.35 2.58 -15.82
CA ASP A 17 -9.16 2.91 -14.40
C ASP A 17 -8.32 1.88 -13.66
N ALA A 18 -8.59 0.59 -13.90
CA ALA A 18 -7.79 -0.51 -13.36
C ALA A 18 -6.38 -0.51 -13.98
N GLY A 19 -6.24 -0.22 -15.28
CA GLY A 19 -4.96 -0.15 -15.97
C GLY A 19 -4.05 0.96 -15.44
N TRP A 20 -4.60 2.15 -15.18
CA TRP A 20 -3.83 3.24 -14.56
C TRP A 20 -3.34 2.86 -13.16
N ARG A 21 -4.23 2.30 -12.32
CA ARG A 21 -3.87 1.85 -10.96
C ARG A 21 -2.83 0.75 -11.00
N PHE A 22 -3.01 -0.24 -11.88
CA PHE A 22 -2.04 -1.30 -12.10
C PHE A 22 -0.66 -0.74 -12.45
N THR A 23 -0.61 0.19 -13.40
CA THR A 23 0.65 0.83 -13.83
C THR A 23 1.32 1.52 -12.64
N PHE A 24 0.55 2.31 -11.89
CA PHE A 24 1.07 3.02 -10.72
C PHE A 24 1.60 2.06 -9.64
N TYR A 25 0.78 1.09 -9.18
CA TYR A 25 1.19 0.15 -8.13
C TYR A 25 2.39 -0.70 -8.54
N THR A 26 2.47 -1.09 -9.82
CA THR A 26 3.62 -1.84 -10.33
C THR A 26 4.89 -0.99 -10.27
N LEU A 27 4.83 0.26 -10.75
CA LEU A 27 5.96 1.18 -10.69
C LEU A 27 6.36 1.52 -9.25
N ALA A 28 5.39 1.75 -8.36
CA ALA A 28 5.62 2.04 -6.95
C ALA A 28 6.32 0.85 -6.26
N PHE A 29 5.86 -0.38 -6.49
CA PHE A 29 6.47 -1.58 -5.95
C PHE A 29 7.93 -1.75 -6.40
N PHE A 30 8.21 -1.64 -7.70
CA PHE A 30 9.58 -1.76 -8.20
C PHE A 30 10.48 -0.59 -7.77
N ALA A 31 9.94 0.63 -7.69
CA ALA A 31 10.66 1.78 -7.16
C ALA A 31 11.00 1.60 -5.68
N GLY A 32 10.04 1.16 -4.86
CA GLY A 32 10.26 0.86 -3.45
C GLY A 32 11.31 -0.23 -3.26
N LEU A 33 11.25 -1.30 -4.07
CA LEU A 33 12.26 -2.35 -4.06
C LEU A 33 13.64 -1.79 -4.42
N ALA A 34 13.75 -0.98 -5.47
CA ALA A 34 15.02 -0.37 -5.89
C ALA A 34 15.60 0.59 -4.84
N VAL A 35 14.75 1.36 -4.14
CA VAL A 35 15.16 2.31 -3.09
C VAL A 35 15.58 1.62 -1.79
N LEU A 36 15.07 0.41 -1.54
CA LEU A 36 15.31 -0.34 -0.30
C LEU A 36 16.34 -1.45 -0.44
N PHE A 37 16.59 -1.98 -1.64
CA PHE A 37 17.44 -3.15 -1.83
C PHE A 37 18.88 -2.98 -1.32
N ASP A 38 19.44 -1.77 -1.48
CA ASP A 38 20.79 -1.43 -1.04
C ASP A 38 20.87 -1.04 0.45
N LYS A 39 19.75 -1.12 1.19
CA LYS A 39 19.66 -0.62 2.56
C LYS A 39 19.72 -1.74 3.59
N PRO A 40 20.46 -1.55 4.70
CA PRO A 40 20.64 -2.61 5.69
C PRO A 40 19.31 -2.98 6.37
N TRP A 41 18.42 -2.02 6.60
CA TRP A 41 17.11 -2.26 7.22
C TRP A 41 16.12 -3.04 6.36
N PHE A 42 16.40 -3.23 5.07
CA PHE A 42 15.63 -4.14 4.23
C PHE A 42 15.91 -5.61 4.56
N TRP A 43 17.16 -5.92 4.92
CA TRP A 43 17.61 -7.27 5.25
C TRP A 43 17.54 -7.56 6.74
N ASP A 44 17.84 -6.57 7.58
CA ASP A 44 17.74 -6.68 9.03
C ASP A 44 16.89 -5.54 9.63
N GLN A 45 15.69 -5.88 10.09
CA GLN A 45 14.78 -4.93 10.72
C GLN A 45 15.30 -4.37 12.07
N GLN A 46 16.42 -4.84 12.62
CA GLN A 46 17.05 -4.22 13.79
C GLN A 46 17.55 -2.81 13.45
N GLU A 47 18.09 -2.66 12.23
CA GLU A 47 18.64 -1.43 11.69
C GLU A 47 17.55 -0.37 11.45
N CYS A 48 16.26 -0.75 11.49
CA CYS A 48 15.15 0.21 11.44
C CYS A 48 15.15 1.17 12.63
N TRP A 49 15.68 0.77 13.79
CA TRP A 49 15.66 1.55 15.03
C TRP A 49 16.98 2.26 15.31
N GLU A 50 18.01 2.01 14.51
CA GLU A 50 19.30 2.66 14.69
C GLU A 50 19.18 4.17 14.42
N GLY A 51 19.70 4.97 15.36
CA GLY A 51 19.62 6.43 15.30
C GLY A 51 18.23 7.02 15.55
N TYR A 52 17.22 6.22 15.89
CA TYR A 52 15.90 6.74 16.30
C TYR A 52 16.01 7.49 17.65
N PRO A 53 15.42 8.70 17.81
CA PRO A 53 14.46 9.38 16.91
C PRO A 53 15.09 10.31 15.85
N GLN A 54 16.40 10.53 15.86
CA GLN A 54 17.09 11.43 14.91
C GLN A 54 17.63 10.69 13.68
N GLN A 55 16.73 10.06 12.92
CA GLN A 55 17.10 9.39 11.68
C GLN A 55 17.27 10.39 10.53
N VAL A 56 18.36 10.26 9.77
CA VAL A 56 18.60 11.07 8.57
C VAL A 56 17.67 10.61 7.46
N LEU A 57 16.83 11.53 6.98
CA LEU A 57 15.94 11.29 5.85
C LEU A 57 16.73 11.32 4.54
N LEU A 58 16.86 10.15 3.91
CA LEU A 58 17.47 10.03 2.59
C LEU A 58 16.52 10.61 1.52
N PRO A 59 17.03 11.36 0.52
CA PRO A 59 16.20 11.93 -0.54
C PRO A 59 15.37 10.88 -1.30
N SER A 60 15.91 9.68 -1.52
CA SER A 60 15.21 8.58 -2.20
C SER A 60 13.97 8.11 -1.42
N GLN A 61 14.09 7.99 -0.09
CA GLN A 61 12.97 7.62 0.78
C GLN A 61 11.94 8.74 0.86
N TYR A 62 12.39 10.00 0.92
CA TYR A 62 11.50 11.15 0.89
C TYR A 62 10.61 11.14 -0.35
N TRP A 63 11.21 11.02 -1.54
CA TRP A 63 10.45 11.02 -2.78
C TRP A 63 9.52 9.81 -2.90
N TYR A 64 9.99 8.62 -2.52
CA TYR A 64 9.16 7.42 -2.49
C TYR A 64 7.91 7.63 -1.61
N TYR A 65 8.10 8.13 -0.39
CA TYR A 65 7.03 8.39 0.56
C TYR A 65 6.05 9.47 0.09
N MET A 66 6.55 10.57 -0.48
CA MET A 66 5.71 11.68 -0.96
C MET A 66 4.89 11.28 -2.19
N ILE A 67 5.46 10.49 -3.10
CA ILE A 67 4.76 9.98 -4.28
C ILE A 67 3.62 9.04 -3.88
N GLU A 68 3.88 8.09 -2.98
CA GLU A 68 2.86 7.17 -2.49
C GLU A 68 1.77 7.92 -1.70
N LEU A 69 2.14 8.83 -0.80
CA LEU A 69 1.19 9.63 -0.04
C LEU A 69 0.29 10.46 -0.97
N GLY A 70 0.88 11.11 -1.98
CA GLY A 70 0.15 11.86 -3.00
C GLY A 70 -0.81 10.99 -3.80
N PHE A 71 -0.42 9.76 -4.12
CA PHE A 71 -1.29 8.80 -4.79
C PHE A 71 -2.47 8.37 -3.92
N TYR A 72 -2.24 8.03 -2.65
CA TYR A 72 -3.32 7.68 -1.73
C TYR A 72 -4.31 8.83 -1.52
N TRP A 73 -3.82 10.07 -1.45
CA TRP A 73 -4.67 11.27 -1.48
C TRP A 73 -5.49 11.38 -2.75
N SER A 74 -4.86 11.18 -3.92
CA SER A 74 -5.57 11.21 -5.21
C SER A 74 -6.69 10.17 -5.26
N LEU A 75 -6.46 8.98 -4.68
CA LEU A 75 -7.42 7.89 -4.62
C LEU A 75 -8.58 8.21 -3.68
N LEU A 76 -8.30 8.85 -2.54
CA LEU A 76 -9.33 9.33 -1.61
C LEU A 76 -10.26 10.38 -2.25
N PHE A 77 -9.69 11.38 -2.94
CA PHE A 77 -10.48 12.37 -3.65
C PHE A 77 -11.31 11.74 -4.76
N ARG A 78 -10.71 10.83 -5.53
CA ARG A 78 -11.39 10.13 -6.61
C ARG A 78 -12.57 9.29 -6.11
N ILE A 79 -12.38 8.54 -5.02
CA ILE A 79 -13.46 7.77 -4.40
C ILE A 79 -14.59 8.71 -3.98
N SER A 80 -14.28 9.85 -3.36
CA SER A 80 -15.27 10.81 -2.87
C SER A 80 -16.18 11.40 -3.96
N ILE A 81 -15.68 11.46 -5.20
CA ILE A 81 -16.41 11.93 -6.39
C ILE A 81 -17.22 10.80 -7.06
N ASP A 82 -16.78 9.54 -6.92
CA ASP A 82 -17.42 8.38 -7.54
C ASP A 82 -18.79 8.04 -6.90
N VAL A 83 -19.63 7.34 -7.66
CA VAL A 83 -20.99 6.96 -7.24
C VAL A 83 -20.91 6.08 -6.00
N LYS A 84 -21.48 6.56 -4.88
CA LYS A 84 -21.50 5.84 -3.58
C LYS A 84 -22.06 4.43 -3.73
N ARG A 85 -21.16 3.44 -3.68
CA ARG A 85 -21.49 2.01 -3.58
C ARG A 85 -21.63 1.59 -2.12
N LYS A 86 -22.11 0.37 -1.89
CA LYS A 86 -22.31 -0.19 -0.55
C LYS A 86 -20.99 -0.23 0.25
N ASP A 87 -19.88 -0.47 -0.44
CA ASP A 87 -18.53 -0.61 0.16
C ASP A 87 -17.78 0.74 0.25
N PHE A 88 -18.43 1.85 -0.14
CA PHE A 88 -17.83 3.19 -0.18
C PHE A 88 -17.31 3.64 1.18
N LYS A 89 -18.11 3.45 2.25
CA LYS A 89 -17.74 3.92 3.59
C LYS A 89 -16.50 3.19 4.12
N GLU A 90 -16.46 1.87 3.93
CA GLU A 90 -15.34 1.05 4.36
C GLU A 90 -14.07 1.44 3.61
N GLN A 91 -14.16 1.62 2.29
CA GLN A 91 -13.02 2.04 1.49
C GLN A 91 -12.51 3.43 1.89
N VAL A 92 -13.40 4.40 2.13
CA VAL A 92 -13.02 5.75 2.59
C VAL A 92 -12.34 5.71 3.95
N VAL A 93 -12.92 5.00 4.93
CA VAL A 93 -12.33 4.87 6.28
C VAL A 93 -10.95 4.23 6.18
N HIS A 94 -10.79 3.20 5.36
CA HIS A 94 -9.50 2.58 5.11
C HIS A 94 -8.47 3.58 4.55
N HIS A 95 -8.83 4.37 3.52
CA HIS A 95 -7.88 5.33 2.92
C HIS A 95 -7.52 6.47 3.88
N ILE A 96 -8.48 6.93 4.69
CA ILE A 96 -8.20 7.93 5.74
C ILE A 96 -7.25 7.33 6.78
N ALA A 97 -7.47 6.08 7.20
CA ALA A 97 -6.60 5.40 8.15
C ALA A 97 -5.19 5.21 7.59
N THR A 98 -5.03 4.80 6.33
CA THR A 98 -3.69 4.65 5.72
C THR A 98 -2.97 5.99 5.57
N ILE A 99 -3.66 7.05 5.11
CA ILE A 99 -3.09 8.40 5.02
C ILE A 99 -2.69 8.93 6.41
N PHE A 100 -3.51 8.67 7.43
CA PHE A 100 -3.21 9.04 8.80
C PHE A 100 -1.99 8.30 9.34
N LEU A 101 -1.92 6.97 9.16
CA LEU A 101 -0.79 6.15 9.57
C LEU A 101 0.50 6.57 8.85
N MET A 102 0.43 6.86 7.55
CA MET A 102 1.57 7.38 6.80
C MET A 102 2.00 8.76 7.32
N SER A 103 1.07 9.69 7.51
CA SER A 103 1.38 11.02 8.05
C SER A 103 1.99 10.94 9.45
N PHE A 104 1.44 10.09 10.32
CA PHE A 104 1.94 9.86 11.66
C PHE A 104 3.35 9.26 11.65
N SER A 105 3.59 8.24 10.83
CA SER A 105 4.91 7.62 10.65
C SER A 105 5.95 8.64 10.16
N TYR A 106 5.56 9.56 9.28
CA TYR A 106 6.44 10.64 8.82
C TYR A 106 6.76 11.64 9.95
N CYS A 107 5.74 12.14 10.66
CA CYS A 107 5.92 13.11 11.75
C CYS A 107 6.71 12.54 12.94
N ALA A 108 6.55 11.26 13.23
CA ALA A 108 7.27 10.56 14.30
C ALA A 108 8.65 10.02 13.85
N ASN A 109 9.08 10.30 12.62
CA ASN A 109 10.34 9.84 12.04
C ASN A 109 10.52 8.31 12.01
N TYR A 110 9.42 7.55 11.82
CA TYR A 110 9.43 6.10 11.61
C TYR A 110 9.66 5.72 10.14
N ILE A 111 10.44 6.51 9.40
CA ILE A 111 10.51 6.44 7.93
C ILE A 111 11.07 5.09 7.46
N ARG A 112 12.05 4.52 8.17
CA ARG A 112 12.61 3.19 7.84
C ARG A 112 11.58 2.08 7.97
N VAL A 113 10.76 2.09 9.02
CA VAL A 113 9.68 1.10 9.22
C VAL A 113 8.54 1.36 8.23
N GLY A 114 8.17 2.62 8.05
CA GLY A 114 7.10 3.03 7.14
C GLY A 114 7.35 2.61 5.69
N THR A 115 8.58 2.77 5.19
CA THR A 115 8.93 2.35 3.82
C THR A 115 8.86 0.83 3.62
N LEU A 116 9.20 0.02 4.63
CA LEU A 116 9.01 -1.43 4.58
C LEU A 116 7.53 -1.81 4.58
N VAL A 117 6.73 -1.15 5.41
CA VAL A 117 5.28 -1.36 5.46
C VAL A 117 4.67 -1.03 4.09
N LEU A 118 5.03 0.09 3.49
CA LEU A 118 4.53 0.50 2.17
C LEU A 118 4.85 -0.53 1.09
N LEU A 119 6.11 -0.98 1.01
CA LEU A 119 6.52 -2.01 0.05
C LEU A 119 5.73 -3.32 0.20
N VAL A 120 5.54 -3.78 1.45
CA VAL A 120 4.80 -5.00 1.76
C VAL A 120 3.31 -4.85 1.43
N HIS A 121 2.76 -3.65 1.63
CA HIS A 121 1.38 -3.33 1.28
C HIS A 121 1.17 -3.31 -0.24
N ASP A 122 2.07 -2.71 -0.99
CA ASP A 122 1.96 -2.57 -2.45
C ASP A 122 2.16 -3.91 -3.20
N ALA A 123 2.84 -4.87 -2.58
CA ALA A 123 3.11 -6.19 -3.17
C ALA A 123 1.87 -6.98 -3.61
N SER A 124 0.73 -6.83 -2.90
CA SER A 124 -0.52 -7.50 -3.27
C SER A 124 -1.37 -6.69 -4.25
N ASP A 125 -1.22 -5.37 -4.24
CA ASP A 125 -2.23 -4.47 -4.79
C ASP A 125 -2.16 -4.41 -6.32
N TYR A 126 -0.96 -4.49 -6.91
CA TYR A 126 -0.86 -4.59 -8.37
C TYR A 126 -1.48 -5.90 -8.90
N ILE A 127 -1.36 -7.03 -8.19
CA ILE A 127 -1.94 -8.33 -8.59
C ILE A 127 -3.47 -8.24 -8.64
N MET A 128 -4.07 -7.57 -7.65
CA MET A 128 -5.51 -7.31 -7.61
C MET A 128 -5.99 -6.48 -8.80
N GLU A 129 -5.27 -5.42 -9.17
CA GLU A 129 -5.64 -4.59 -10.32
C GLU A 129 -5.52 -5.34 -11.65
N VAL A 130 -4.50 -6.19 -11.80
CA VAL A 130 -4.37 -7.10 -12.97
C VAL A 130 -5.54 -8.07 -13.04
N ALA A 131 -5.92 -8.69 -11.92
CA ALA A 131 -7.07 -9.60 -11.87
C ALA A 131 -8.36 -8.90 -12.34
N LYS A 132 -8.60 -7.65 -11.92
CA LYS A 132 -9.74 -6.84 -12.39
C LYS A 132 -9.69 -6.59 -13.90
N MET A 133 -8.52 -6.27 -14.45
CA MET A 133 -8.35 -6.07 -15.90
C MET A 133 -8.71 -7.33 -16.68
N PHE A 134 -8.24 -8.50 -16.26
CA PHE A 134 -8.58 -9.78 -16.92
C PHE A 134 -10.05 -10.15 -16.76
N ASN A 135 -10.67 -9.83 -15.62
CA ASN A 135 -12.12 -9.99 -15.44
C ASN A 135 -12.91 -9.13 -16.43
N TYR A 136 -12.50 -7.87 -16.65
CA TYR A 136 -13.13 -6.99 -17.64
C TYR A 136 -12.88 -7.42 -19.09
N ALA A 137 -11.75 -8.07 -19.37
CA ALA A 137 -11.44 -8.68 -20.66
C ALA A 137 -12.18 -10.02 -20.91
N GLY A 138 -12.92 -10.53 -19.93
CA GLY A 138 -13.69 -11.78 -20.05
C GLY A 138 -12.87 -13.06 -19.84
N TRP A 139 -11.61 -12.96 -19.42
CA TRP A 139 -10.70 -14.10 -19.24
C TRP A 139 -10.84 -14.70 -17.83
N ARG A 140 -11.97 -15.36 -17.57
CA ARG A 140 -12.33 -15.87 -16.23
C ARG A 140 -11.30 -16.83 -15.62
N ARG A 141 -10.79 -17.80 -16.40
CA ARG A 141 -9.77 -18.75 -15.90
C ARG A 141 -8.52 -18.04 -15.38
N VAL A 142 -8.01 -17.05 -16.11
CA VAL A 142 -6.82 -16.28 -15.71
C VAL A 142 -7.13 -15.42 -14.49
N CYS A 143 -8.32 -14.80 -14.44
CA CYS A 143 -8.79 -14.05 -13.29
C CYS A 143 -8.84 -14.91 -12.01
N ASP A 144 -9.38 -16.12 -12.08
CA ASP A 144 -9.49 -17.01 -10.92
C ASP A 144 -8.10 -17.40 -10.37
N TRP A 145 -7.16 -17.75 -11.26
CA TRP A 145 -5.77 -18.01 -10.88
C TRP A 145 -5.09 -16.80 -10.25
N LEU A 146 -5.25 -15.62 -10.85
CA LEU A 146 -4.69 -14.38 -10.30
C LEU A 146 -5.30 -14.00 -8.96
N PHE A 147 -6.59 -14.28 -8.75
CA PHE A 147 -7.25 -14.04 -7.48
C PHE A 147 -6.70 -14.96 -6.38
N VAL A 148 -6.41 -16.22 -6.69
CA VAL A 148 -5.73 -17.15 -5.76
C VAL A 148 -4.32 -16.66 -5.42
N ILE A 149 -3.54 -16.25 -6.42
CA ILE A 149 -2.20 -15.69 -6.19
C ILE A 149 -2.28 -14.43 -5.33
N PHE A 150 -3.19 -13.52 -5.65
CA PHE A 150 -3.48 -12.34 -4.86
C PHE A 150 -3.79 -12.72 -3.40
N ALA A 151 -4.69 -13.66 -3.17
CA ALA A 151 -5.09 -14.06 -1.82
C ALA A 151 -3.92 -14.62 -1.02
N LEU A 152 -3.06 -15.43 -1.66
CA LEU A 152 -1.87 -15.99 -1.02
C LEU A 152 -0.86 -14.88 -0.68
N VAL A 153 -0.54 -13.99 -1.62
CA VAL A 153 0.39 -12.87 -1.38
C VAL A 153 -0.15 -11.94 -0.31
N PHE A 154 -1.44 -11.60 -0.37
CA PHE A 154 -2.13 -10.76 0.61
C PHE A 154 -2.11 -11.39 2.02
N LEU A 155 -2.39 -12.68 2.14
CA LEU A 155 -2.34 -13.37 3.42
C LEU A 155 -0.92 -13.41 3.98
N ILE A 156 0.09 -13.71 3.16
CA ILE A 156 1.48 -13.73 3.61
C ILE A 156 1.95 -12.34 4.04
N SER A 157 1.70 -11.33 3.22
CA SER A 157 2.13 -9.95 3.49
C SER A 157 1.48 -9.39 4.75
N ARG A 158 0.19 -9.64 4.96
CA ARG A 158 -0.59 -9.09 6.08
C ARG A 158 -0.50 -9.91 7.37
N LEU A 159 -0.46 -11.24 7.28
CA LEU A 159 -0.54 -12.12 8.45
C LEU A 159 0.82 -12.56 8.98
N PHE A 160 1.85 -12.58 8.13
CA PHE A 160 3.19 -13.00 8.54
C PHE A 160 4.16 -11.82 8.50
N ILE A 161 4.30 -11.13 7.36
CA ILE A 161 5.32 -10.10 7.23
C ILE A 161 4.97 -8.88 8.08
N PHE A 162 3.75 -8.36 8.01
CA PHE A 162 3.34 -7.20 8.81
C PHE A 162 3.53 -7.37 10.33
N PRO A 163 3.06 -8.45 11.00
CA PRO A 163 3.31 -8.62 12.43
C PRO A 163 4.78 -8.85 12.77
N ASN A 164 5.55 -9.55 11.94
CA ASN A 164 6.99 -9.74 12.19
C ASN A 164 7.79 -8.45 11.96
N VAL A 165 7.39 -7.60 11.01
CA VAL A 165 8.08 -6.35 10.68
C VAL A 165 7.63 -5.19 11.55
N VAL A 166 6.36 -5.15 12.00
CA VAL A 166 5.79 -4.03 12.76
C VAL A 166 5.61 -4.37 14.23
N LEU A 167 4.92 -5.47 14.56
CA LEU A 167 4.62 -5.78 15.96
C LEU A 167 5.87 -6.28 16.71
N TYR A 168 6.63 -7.20 16.12
CA TYR A 168 7.83 -7.72 16.78
C TYR A 168 8.93 -6.66 16.95
N THR A 169 9.10 -5.79 15.95
CA THR A 169 10.08 -4.69 16.01
C THR A 169 9.64 -3.59 16.99
N THR A 170 8.38 -3.17 16.94
CA THR A 170 7.87 -2.08 17.78
C THR A 170 7.65 -2.53 19.22
N TRP A 171 7.20 -3.77 19.46
CA TRP A 171 6.92 -4.25 20.81
C TRP A 171 8.17 -4.82 21.49
N CYS A 172 8.82 -5.82 20.88
CA CYS A 172 9.95 -6.49 21.53
C CYS A 172 11.26 -5.71 21.38
N ARG A 173 11.59 -5.22 20.18
CA ARG A 173 12.89 -4.59 19.93
C ARG A 173 12.96 -3.16 20.45
N SER A 174 11.87 -2.38 20.35
CA SER A 174 11.81 -1.05 20.97
C SER A 174 11.93 -1.13 22.50
N MET A 175 11.20 -2.03 23.17
CA MET A 175 11.30 -2.20 24.64
C MET A 175 12.68 -2.66 25.11
N GLN A 176 13.41 -3.43 24.30
CA GLN A 176 14.79 -3.81 24.62
C GLN A 176 15.76 -2.63 24.52
N ARG A 177 15.50 -1.66 23.63
CA ARG A 177 16.38 -0.51 23.38
C ARG A 177 16.04 0.69 24.25
N PHE A 178 14.75 0.93 24.49
CA PHE A 178 14.22 1.98 25.36
C PHE A 178 13.63 1.29 26.58
N GLN A 179 14.39 1.23 27.68
CA GLN A 179 13.85 0.71 28.92
C GLN A 179 12.63 1.53 29.34
N PRO A 180 11.53 0.89 29.80
CA PRO A 180 10.48 1.63 30.47
C PRO A 180 11.09 2.28 31.72
N PHE A 181 10.91 3.59 31.83
CA PHE A 181 11.33 4.39 32.98
C PHE A 181 10.84 3.80 34.30
#